data_AF-A0A8C5NFN1-F1
#
_entry.id   AF-A0A8C5NFN1-F1
#
_cell.length_a   1.000
_cell.length_b   1.000
_cell.length_c   1.000
_cell.angle_alpha   90.00
_cell.angle_beta   90.00
_cell.angle_gamma   90.00
#
_symmetry.space_group_name_H-M   'P 1'
#
loop_
_entity.id
_entity.type
_entity.pdbx_description
1 polymer ?
#
loop_
_entity_poly.entity_id
_entity_poly.type
_entity_poly.pdbx_seq_one_letter_code
_entity_poly.pdbx_strand_id
1 'polypeptide(L)'
;MSNLQDGSASKHCILCTVQVKLELGHRAQLRKKVTSEGFTHDWMVFVRGPETGDIQHFVERVVFRLHESFPKPKRVCKEPPYKVEESGYAGFLMPIEVYFKNKVRLKNF
;
A
#
# COMPACT_ATOMS: atom_id res chain seq x y z
N MET A 1 -50.73 -0.11 37.92
CA MET A 1 -49.91 0.83 37.13
C MET A 1 -48.66 0.08 36.69
N SER A 2 -48.23 0.34 35.46
CA SER A 2 -47.42 -0.47 34.56
C SER A 2 -46.02 -0.90 35.05
N ASN A 3 -45.62 -2.08 34.58
CA ASN A 3 -44.28 -2.65 34.60
C ASN A 3 -43.20 -1.67 34.11
N LEU A 4 -42.06 -1.60 34.81
CA LEU A 4 -40.78 -1.28 34.20
C LEU A 4 -39.97 -2.57 34.11
N GLN A 5 -39.90 -3.14 32.92
CA GLN A 5 -38.85 -4.08 32.56
C GLN A 5 -37.54 -3.31 32.53
N ASP A 6 -36.61 -3.72 33.39
CA ASP A 6 -35.22 -3.29 33.35
C ASP A 6 -34.60 -3.76 32.03
N GLY A 7 -34.44 -2.82 31.11
CA GLY A 7 -33.87 -3.04 29.79
C GLY A 7 -32.37 -3.25 29.91
N SER A 8 -31.97 -4.48 30.18
CA SER A 8 -30.63 -4.96 29.85
C SER A 8 -30.44 -4.85 28.34
N ALA A 9 -29.97 -3.68 27.89
CA ALA A 9 -29.45 -3.50 26.55
C ALA A 9 -28.22 -4.40 26.46
N SER A 10 -28.43 -5.63 25.96
CA SER A 10 -27.36 -6.51 25.56
C SER A 10 -26.45 -5.66 24.67
N LYS A 11 -25.23 -5.39 25.14
CA LYS A 11 -24.16 -4.85 24.30
C LYS A 11 -23.88 -5.93 23.28
N HIS A 12 -24.64 -5.93 22.20
CA HIS A 12 -24.37 -6.76 21.05
C HIS A 12 -23.01 -6.31 20.52
N CYS A 13 -21.96 -7.01 20.94
CA CYS A 13 -20.67 -6.97 20.28
C CYS A 13 -20.90 -7.56 18.89
N ILE A 14 -21.30 -6.72 17.94
CA ILE A 14 -21.28 -7.08 16.53
C ILE A 14 -19.81 -7.15 16.16
N LEU A 15 -19.24 -8.36 16.20
CA LEU A 15 -17.92 -8.63 15.64
C LEU A 15 -18.01 -8.34 14.13
N CYS A 16 -17.51 -7.17 13.73
CA CYS A 16 -17.41 -6.80 12.33
C CYS A 16 -16.00 -7.12 11.83
N THR A 17 -15.90 -7.97 10.81
CA THR A 17 -14.65 -8.27 10.11
C THR A 17 -14.68 -7.64 8.73
N VAL A 18 -13.69 -6.83 8.40
CA VAL A 18 -13.51 -6.23 7.07
C VAL A 18 -12.30 -6.88 6.42
N GLN A 19 -12.48 -7.42 5.21
CA GLN A 19 -11.40 -7.98 4.41
C GLN A 19 -11.14 -7.10 3.19
N VAL A 20 -9.88 -6.73 2.98
CA VAL A 20 -9.42 -6.00 1.79
C VAL A 20 -8.39 -6.85 1.03
N LYS A 21 -8.34 -6.68 -0.29
CA LYS A 21 -7.34 -7.31 -1.16
C LYS A 21 -6.51 -6.22 -1.83
N LEU A 22 -5.20 -6.38 -1.79
CA LEU A 22 -4.24 -5.52 -2.49
C LEU A 22 -3.41 -6.41 -3.43
N GLU A 23 -3.17 -5.91 -4.64
CA GLU A 23 -2.25 -6.50 -5.60
C GLU A 23 -0.95 -5.70 -5.60
N LEU A 24 0.16 -6.40 -5.41
CA LEU A 24 1.50 -5.85 -5.51
C LEU A 24 2.21 -6.55 -6.67
N GLY A 25 2.88 -5.77 -7.50
CA GLY A 25 3.55 -6.31 -8.67
C GLY A 25 4.62 -5.39 -9.21
N HIS A 26 5.39 -5.91 -10.15
CA HIS A 26 6.37 -5.14 -10.89
C HIS A 26 6.52 -5.67 -12.31
N ARG A 27 7.08 -4.84 -13.20
CA ARG A 27 7.57 -5.22 -14.52
C ARG A 27 8.98 -4.69 -14.66
N ALA A 28 9.85 -5.47 -15.29
CA ALA A 28 11.19 -5.05 -15.65
C ALA A 28 11.44 -5.41 -17.11
N GLN A 29 11.98 -4.47 -17.87
CA GLN A 29 12.24 -4.62 -19.29
C GLN A 29 13.72 -4.33 -19.56
N LEU A 30 14.39 -5.27 -20.22
CA LEU A 30 15.75 -5.08 -20.69
C LEU A 30 15.78 -3.94 -21.72
N ARG A 31 16.67 -2.97 -21.52
CA ARG A 31 16.86 -1.84 -22.42
C ARG A 31 17.61 -2.28 -23.67
N LYS A 32 17.28 -1.68 -24.81
CA LYS A 32 18.05 -1.86 -26.05
C LYS A 32 19.48 -1.31 -25.96
N LYS A 33 19.66 -0.26 -25.15
CA LYS A 33 20.96 0.38 -24.88
C LYS A 33 21.08 0.68 -23.39
N VAL A 34 22.22 0.27 -22.83
CA VAL A 34 22.61 0.58 -21.45
C VAL A 34 22.76 2.11 -21.29
N THR A 35 22.31 2.65 -20.17
CA THR A 35 22.44 4.10 -19.89
C THR A 35 23.91 4.49 -19.63
N SER A 36 24.21 5.79 -19.59
CA SER A 36 25.54 6.30 -19.22
C SER A 36 26.00 5.85 -17.84
N GLU A 37 25.04 5.65 -16.93
CA GLU A 37 25.23 5.20 -15.56
C GLU A 37 25.35 3.67 -15.44
N GLY A 38 25.22 2.93 -16.55
CA GLY A 38 25.30 1.47 -16.56
C GLY A 38 23.97 0.75 -16.32
N PHE A 39 22.81 1.44 -16.33
CA PHE A 39 21.52 0.79 -16.12
C PHE A 39 21.11 -0.06 -17.32
N THR A 40 20.70 -1.30 -17.05
CA THR A 40 20.36 -2.32 -18.06
C THR A 40 18.86 -2.51 -18.21
N HIS A 41 18.07 -2.20 -17.18
CA HIS A 41 16.62 -2.41 -17.17
C HIS A 41 15.88 -1.11 -16.86
N ASP A 42 14.73 -0.94 -17.49
CA ASP A 42 13.68 -0.05 -17.02
C ASP A 42 12.66 -0.88 -16.26
N TRP A 43 12.23 -0.40 -15.10
CA TRP A 43 11.33 -1.15 -14.25
C TRP A 43 10.28 -0.25 -13.61
N MET A 44 9.16 -0.88 -13.27
CA MET A 44 8.02 -0.26 -12.61
C MET A 44 7.51 -1.20 -11.53
N VAL A 45 7.24 -0.67 -10.34
CA VAL A 45 6.60 -1.38 -9.22
C VAL A 45 5.31 -0.67 -8.84
N PHE A 46 4.29 -1.41 -8.43
CA PHE A 46 2.98 -0.84 -8.10
C PHE A 46 2.29 -1.54 -6.92
N VAL A 47 1.36 -0.80 -6.31
CA VAL A 47 0.31 -1.30 -5.41
C VAL A 47 -1.04 -0.86 -5.98
N ARG A 48 -2.00 -1.77 -6.09
CA ARG A 48 -3.36 -1.48 -6.57
C ARG A 48 -4.42 -2.40 -5.94
N GLY A 49 -5.69 -2.13 -6.19
CA GLY A 49 -6.76 -3.08 -5.93
C GLY A 49 -6.90 -4.10 -7.06
N PRO A 50 -7.62 -5.21 -6.84
CA PRO A 50 -7.92 -6.16 -7.91
C PRO A 50 -8.79 -5.52 -9.00
N GLU A 51 -8.54 -5.88 -10.26
CA GLU A 51 -9.27 -5.39 -11.45
C GLU A 51 -9.37 -3.85 -11.49
N THR A 52 -10.56 -3.29 -11.27
CA THR A 52 -10.86 -1.84 -11.23
C THR A 52 -11.10 -1.32 -9.81
N GLY A 53 -10.81 -2.12 -8.78
CA GLY A 53 -11.06 -1.76 -7.38
C GLY A 53 -10.26 -0.55 -6.92
N ASP A 54 -10.96 0.55 -6.61
CA ASP A 54 -10.33 1.77 -6.11
C ASP A 54 -9.99 1.66 -4.62
N ILE A 55 -8.69 1.59 -4.34
CA ILE A 55 -8.16 1.51 -2.97
C ILE A 55 -7.96 2.87 -2.32
N GLN A 56 -8.08 3.99 -3.07
CA GLN A 56 -7.93 5.35 -2.55
C GLN A 56 -8.91 5.65 -1.42
N HIS A 57 -10.07 4.98 -1.38
CA HIS A 57 -11.05 5.16 -0.33
C HIS A 57 -10.52 4.83 1.07
N PHE A 58 -9.64 3.85 1.19
CA PHE A 58 -9.11 3.38 2.47
C PHE A 58 -7.59 3.47 2.59
N VAL A 59 -6.86 3.74 1.50
CA VAL A 59 -5.40 4.00 1.51
C VAL A 59 -5.14 5.51 1.58
N GLU A 60 -4.35 5.94 2.55
CA GLU A 60 -3.87 7.32 2.71
C GLU A 60 -2.64 7.57 1.84
N ARG A 61 -1.68 6.64 1.86
CA ARG A 61 -0.45 6.72 1.07
C ARG A 61 0.24 5.37 0.99
N VAL A 62 1.08 5.21 -0.03
CA VAL A 62 2.00 4.09 -0.20
C VAL A 62 3.43 4.62 -0.17
N VAL A 63 4.31 3.96 0.56
CA VAL A 63 5.75 4.27 0.59
C VAL A 63 6.52 3.12 -0.02
N PHE A 64 7.30 3.41 -1.05
CA PHE A 64 8.27 2.49 -1.63
C PHE A 64 9.66 2.86 -1.11
N ARG A 65 10.35 1.90 -0.48
CA ARG A 65 11.73 2.07 -0.02
C ARG A 65 12.68 1.39 -1.00
N LEU A 66 13.23 2.18 -1.92
CA LEU A 66 14.26 1.74 -2.84
C LEU A 66 15.56 1.46 -2.09
N HIS A 67 16.47 0.74 -2.73
CA HIS A 67 17.84 0.58 -2.25
C HIS A 67 18.54 1.95 -2.11
N GLU A 68 19.45 2.08 -1.15
CA GLU A 68 20.13 3.35 -0.81
C GLU A 68 21.00 3.93 -1.95
N SER A 69 21.31 3.13 -2.97
CA SER A 69 21.98 3.61 -4.19
C SER A 69 21.11 4.53 -5.05
N PHE A 70 19.78 4.54 -4.85
CA PHE A 70 18.88 5.42 -5.58
C PHE A 70 18.80 6.79 -4.93
N PRO A 71 18.78 7.89 -5.71
CA PRO A 71 18.53 9.21 -5.16
C PRO A 71 17.12 9.26 -4.56
N LYS A 72 17.01 9.83 -3.35
CA LYS A 72 15.75 9.92 -2.59
C LYS A 72 15.07 8.54 -2.49
N PRO A 73 15.68 7.55 -1.81
CA PRO A 73 15.25 6.16 -1.86
C PRO A 73 13.86 5.93 -1.22
N LYS A 74 13.38 6.86 -0.39
CA LYS A 74 12.00 6.86 0.13
C LYS A 74 11.06 7.61 -0.82
N ARG A 75 10.24 6.88 -1.59
CA ARG A 75 9.21 7.45 -2.48
C ARG A 75 7.84 7.32 -1.84
N VAL A 76 7.08 8.41 -1.81
CA VAL A 76 5.76 8.47 -1.18
C VAL A 76 4.71 8.85 -2.22
N CYS A 77 3.73 7.97 -2.44
CA CYS A 77 2.59 8.20 -3.31
C CYS A 77 1.35 8.41 -2.45
N LYS A 78 0.73 9.59 -2.50
CA LYS A 78 -0.50 9.90 -1.73
C LYS A 78 -1.79 9.66 -2.52
N GLU A 79 -1.68 9.56 -3.84
CA GLU A 79 -2.79 9.39 -4.78
C GLU A 79 -2.43 8.32 -5.81
N PRO A 80 -3.43 7.61 -6.38
CA PRO A 80 -3.23 6.64 -7.43
C PRO A 80 -2.77 7.34 -8.75
N PRO A 81 -2.05 6.63 -9.63
CA PRO A 81 -1.56 5.26 -9.45
C PRO A 81 -0.40 5.20 -8.44
N TYR A 82 -0.49 4.30 -7.46
CA TYR A 82 0.58 4.08 -6.49
C TYR A 82 1.69 3.24 -7.13
N LYS A 83 2.57 3.90 -7.88
CA LYS A 83 3.68 3.26 -8.59
C LYS A 83 4.96 4.08 -8.55
N VAL A 84 6.08 3.41 -8.78
CA VAL A 84 7.40 4.02 -9.02
C VAL A 84 7.97 3.43 -10.30
N GLU A 85 8.54 4.29 -11.14
CA GLU A 85 9.25 3.93 -12.38
C GLU A 85 10.69 4.42 -12.27
N GLU A 86 11.64 3.56 -12.62
CA GLU A 86 13.08 3.80 -12.48
C GLU A 86 13.88 2.95 -13.48
N SER A 87 15.17 3.25 -13.60
CA SER A 87 16.14 2.39 -14.29
C SER A 87 17.13 1.78 -13.30
N GLY A 88 17.61 0.56 -13.57
CA GLY A 88 18.54 -0.14 -12.67
C GLY A 88 19.33 -1.24 -13.37
N TYR A 89 20.30 -1.80 -12.65
CA TYR A 89 21.17 -2.88 -13.16
C TYR A 89 21.04 -4.19 -12.38
N ALA A 90 20.42 -4.17 -11.20
CA ALA A 90 20.29 -5.33 -10.32
C ALA A 90 18.95 -5.31 -9.56
N GLY A 91 18.49 -6.50 -9.13
CA GLY A 91 17.37 -6.65 -8.22
C GLY A 91 17.74 -6.33 -6.77
N PHE A 92 16.74 -5.99 -5.95
CA PHE A 92 16.91 -5.70 -4.53
C PHE A 92 15.59 -5.95 -3.78
N LEU A 93 15.66 -6.07 -2.45
CA LEU A 93 14.46 -6.12 -1.60
C LEU A 93 13.91 -4.71 -1.40
N MET A 94 12.62 -4.53 -1.67
CA MET A 94 11.94 -3.23 -1.60
C MET A 94 10.79 -3.30 -0.59
N PRO A 95 11.00 -2.85 0.66
CA PRO A 95 9.90 -2.68 1.60
C PRO A 95 8.85 -1.71 1.05
N ILE A 96 7.58 -2.12 1.10
CA ILE A 96 6.43 -1.32 0.70
C ILE A 96 5.51 -1.17 1.90
N GLU A 97 5.27 0.07 2.32
CA GLU A 97 4.38 0.38 3.44
C GLU A 97 3.08 0.99 2.91
N VAL A 98 1.95 0.36 3.20
CA VAL A 98 0.62 0.88 2.87
C VAL A 98 -0.01 1.48 4.12
N TYR A 99 -0.25 2.78 4.11
CA TYR A 99 -0.89 3.51 5.20
C TYR A 99 -2.37 3.63 4.93
N PHE A 100 -3.21 3.15 5.84
CA PHE A 100 -4.66 3.25 5.73
C PHE A 100 -5.18 4.56 6.32
N LYS A 101 -6.26 5.09 5.75
CA LYS A 101 -7.05 6.20 6.30
C LYS A 101 -7.79 5.73 7.56
N ASN A 102 -7.06 5.51 8.64
CA ASN A 102 -7.62 5.06 9.91
C ASN A 102 -7.52 6.17 10.96
N LYS A 103 -8.65 6.49 11.60
CA LYS A 103 -8.72 7.45 12.71
C LYS A 103 -8.42 6.81 14.07
N VAL A 104 -8.33 5.48 14.14
CA VAL A 104 -8.06 4.73 15.36
C VAL A 104 -6.58 4.37 15.40
N ARG A 105 -5.82 4.95 16.36
CA ARG A 105 -4.49 4.43 16.70
C ARG A 105 -4.65 3.04 17.30
N LEU A 106 -3.95 2.05 16.76
CA LEU A 106 -3.74 0.80 17.47
C LEU A 106 -3.05 1.15 18.79
N LYS A 107 -3.74 0.95 19.92
CA LYS A 107 -3.06 0.93 21.21
C LYS A 107 -2.19 -0.32 21.17
N ASN A 108 -0.88 -0.15 21.25
CA ASN A 108 0.07 -1.27 21.28
C ASN A 108 -0.36 -2.23 22.40
N PHE A 109 -0.35 -3.54 22.11
CA PHE A 109 -0.43 -4.59 23.12
C PHE A 109 0.88 -4.68 23.90
#